data_AF-A0A8J4T977-F1
#
_entry.id   AF-A0A8J4T977-F1
#
_cell.length_a   1.000
_cell.length_b   1.000
_cell.length_c   1.000
_cell.angle_alpha   90.00
_cell.angle_beta   90.00
_cell.angle_gamma   90.00
#
_symmetry.space_group_name_H-M   'P 1'
#
loop_
_entity.id
_entity.type
_entity.pdbx_description
1 polymer ?
#
loop_
_entity_poly.entity_id
_entity_poly.type
_entity_poly.pdbx_seq_one_letter_code
_entity_poly.pdbx_strand_id
1 'polypeptide(L)'
;MDIKRLASLLQRGAGRLLVIDSRTFSEYNASHVHGAVNVCCSKLVKRRLQQDKVSITELLQLNGKVKVDLSRRHEVVVYDQSTKDAGQLSKDGFVHILLSKLDGTFHKVSLLT
;
A
#
# COMPACT_ATOMS: atom_id res chain seq x y z
N MET A 1 7.04 9.83 -1.30
CA MET A 1 6.02 10.84 -1.64
C MET A 1 5.81 11.66 -0.40
N ASP A 2 5.82 12.99 -0.49
CA ASP A 2 5.57 13.84 0.67
C ASP A 2 4.08 14.01 0.98
N ILE A 3 3.78 14.38 2.22
CA ILE A 3 2.41 14.52 2.73
C ILE A 3 1.60 15.60 2.02
N LYS A 4 2.22 16.71 1.60
CA LYS A 4 1.52 17.82 0.94
C LYS A 4 1.03 17.39 -0.44
N ARG A 5 1.88 16.65 -1.16
CA ARG A 5 1.53 16.07 -2.45
C ARG A 5 0.40 15.04 -2.32
N LEU A 6 0.45 14.15 -1.33
CA LEU A 6 -0.63 13.18 -1.10
C LEU A 6 -1.95 13.91 -0.82
N ALA A 7 -1.95 14.90 0.07
CA ALA A 7 -3.15 15.68 0.40
C ALA A 7 -3.75 16.36 -0.84
N SER A 8 -2.93 16.96 -1.69
CA SER A 8 -3.38 17.58 -2.94
C SER A 8 -4.01 16.56 -3.91
N LEU A 9 -3.43 15.36 -4.04
CA LEU A 9 -3.98 14.31 -4.90
C LEU A 9 -5.35 13.81 -4.39
N LEU A 10 -5.50 13.67 -3.06
CA LEU A 10 -6.76 13.29 -2.44
C LEU A 10 -7.84 14.35 -2.65
N GLN A 11 -7.53 15.63 -2.45
CA GLN A 11 -8.47 16.74 -2.63
C GLN A 11 -8.97 16.88 -4.07
N ARG A 12 -8.12 16.59 -5.06
CA ARG A 12 -8.48 16.67 -6.48
C ARG A 12 -9.37 15.51 -6.96
N GLY A 13 -9.66 14.52 -6.12
CA GLY A 13 -10.45 13.35 -6.52
C GLY A 13 -9.75 12.53 -7.60
N ALA A 14 -8.45 12.26 -7.43
CA ALA A 14 -7.69 11.50 -8.40
C ALA A 14 -8.20 10.05 -8.46
N GLY A 15 -9.11 9.74 -9.40
CA GLY A 15 -9.68 8.39 -9.60
C GLY A 15 -8.66 7.31 -10.05
N ARG A 16 -7.36 7.58 -9.92
CA ARG A 16 -6.24 6.67 -10.23
C ARG A 16 -5.23 6.56 -9.07
N LEU A 17 -5.49 7.20 -7.93
CA LEU A 17 -4.66 7.09 -6.73
C LEU A 17 -5.14 5.90 -5.90
N LEU A 18 -4.23 4.96 -5.61
CA LEU A 18 -4.45 3.88 -4.66
C LEU A 18 -3.60 4.15 -3.41
N VAL A 19 -4.27 4.39 -2.28
CA VAL A 19 -3.60 4.55 -0.98
C VAL A 19 -3.67 3.23 -0.23
N ILE A 20 -2.52 2.72 0.19
CA ILE A 20 -2.38 1.47 0.93
C ILE A 20 -1.87 1.77 2.35
N ASP A 21 -2.68 1.38 3.34
CA ASP A 21 -2.29 1.34 4.74
C ASP A 21 -1.64 -0.02 5.03
N SER A 22 -0.35 -0.02 5.33
CA SER A 22 0.42 -1.24 5.63
C SER A 22 0.46 -1.58 7.11
N ARG A 23 -0.18 -0.80 7.99
CA ARG A 23 -0.17 -1.03 9.44
C ARG A 23 -1.03 -2.21 9.83
N THR A 24 -1.04 -2.55 11.12
CA THR A 24 -1.88 -3.65 11.61
C THR A 24 -3.36 -3.34 11.42
N PHE A 25 -4.18 -4.39 11.41
CA PHE A 25 -5.64 -4.26 11.31
C PHE A 25 -6.21 -3.34 12.40
N SER A 26 -5.72 -3.47 13.63
CA SER A 26 -6.19 -2.64 14.75
C SER A 26 -5.87 -1.17 14.55
N GLU A 27 -4.66 -0.84 14.10
CA GLU A 27 -4.26 0.56 13.82
C GLU A 27 -5.10 1.16 12.68
N TYR A 28 -5.30 0.42 11.60
CA TYR A 28 -6.14 0.86 10.47
C TYR A 28 -7.58 1.14 10.92
N ASN A 29 -8.19 0.26 11.72
CA ASN A 29 -9.56 0.45 12.17
C ASN A 29 -9.71 1.53 13.24
N ALA A 30 -8.65 1.79 14.03
CA ALA A 30 -8.64 2.91 14.97
C ALA A 30 -8.68 4.25 14.21
N SER A 31 -7.90 4.38 13.14
CA SER A 31 -7.96 5.51 12.20
C SER A 31 -7.12 5.22 10.95
N HIS A 32 -7.49 5.78 9.81
CA HIS A 32 -6.70 5.67 8.58
C HIS A 32 -6.97 6.85 7.64
N VAL A 33 -6.08 7.03 6.65
CA VAL A 33 -6.28 8.02 5.58
C VAL A 33 -7.55 7.67 4.80
N HIS A 34 -8.41 8.65 4.56
CA HIS A 34 -9.68 8.43 3.87
C HIS A 34 -9.49 7.72 2.51
N GLY A 35 -10.25 6.65 2.29
CA GLY A 35 -10.18 5.84 1.07
C GLY A 35 -9.02 4.84 1.00
N ALA A 36 -8.16 4.76 2.02
CA ALA A 36 -7.06 3.80 2.05
C ALA A 36 -7.53 2.34 2.18
N VAL A 37 -6.86 1.44 1.47
CA VAL A 37 -7.04 -0.01 1.56
C VAL A 37 -6.01 -0.59 2.52
N ASN A 38 -6.44 -1.44 3.45
CA ASN A 38 -5.51 -2.05 4.38
C ASN A 38 -4.89 -3.33 3.79
N VAL A 39 -3.56 -3.37 3.74
CA VAL A 39 -2.79 -4.59 3.49
C VAL A 39 -2.04 -4.87 4.79
N CYS A 40 -2.71 -5.57 5.71
CA CYS A 40 -2.29 -5.67 7.10
C CYS A 40 -0.87 -6.25 7.24
N CYS A 41 -0.01 -5.57 8.01
CA CYS A 41 1.25 -6.14 8.46
C CYS A 41 0.99 -7.33 9.41
N SER A 42 1.09 -8.54 8.87
CA SER A 42 1.03 -9.77 9.65
C SER A 42 2.06 -10.79 9.17
N LYS A 43 2.51 -11.66 10.08
CA LYS A 43 3.46 -12.74 9.75
C LYS A 43 2.93 -13.65 8.63
N LEU A 44 1.62 -13.93 8.63
CA LEU A 44 0.99 -14.79 7.62
C LEU A 44 0.98 -14.12 6.24
N VAL A 45 0.53 -12.87 6.15
CA VAL A 45 0.49 -12.14 4.87
C VAL A 45 1.89 -11.96 4.31
N LYS A 46 2.86 -11.54 5.15
CA LYS A 46 4.28 -11.45 4.77
C LYS A 46 4.78 -12.76 4.16
N ARG A 47 4.59 -13.88 4.87
CA ARG A 47 5.05 -15.21 4.42
C ARG A 47 4.41 -15.62 3.10
N ARG A 48 3.10 -15.43 2.94
CA ARG A 48 2.39 -15.78 1.70
C ARG A 48 2.84 -14.93 0.51
N LEU A 49 3.09 -13.63 0.72
CA LEU A 49 3.64 -12.74 -0.30
C LEU A 49 5.06 -13.16 -0.70
N GLN A 50 5.92 -13.45 0.27
CA GLN A 50 7.30 -13.89 0.00
C GLN A 50 7.36 -15.20 -0.78
N GLN A 51 6.46 -16.14 -0.47
CA GLN A 51 6.39 -17.46 -1.12
C GLN A 51 5.52 -17.46 -2.39
N ASP A 52 5.04 -16.30 -2.84
CA ASP A 52 4.14 -16.14 -3.98
C ASP A 52 2.89 -17.04 -3.89
N LYS A 53 2.43 -17.32 -2.67
CA LYS A 53 1.19 -18.07 -2.39
C LYS A 53 -0.05 -17.18 -2.40
N VAL A 54 0.12 -15.87 -2.47
CA VAL A 54 -0.94 -14.89 -2.69
C VAL A 54 -0.35 -13.75 -3.49
N SER A 55 -1.07 -13.26 -4.49
CA SER A 55 -0.64 -12.08 -5.25
C SER A 55 -1.08 -10.79 -4.54
N ILE A 56 -0.39 -9.68 -4.81
CA ILE A 56 -0.80 -8.39 -4.26
C ILE A 56 -2.16 -7.95 -4.81
N THR A 57 -2.47 -8.30 -6.05
CA THR A 57 -3.76 -8.00 -6.70
C THR A 57 -4.91 -8.74 -6.03
N GLU A 58 -4.70 -10.01 -5.68
CA GLU A 58 -5.68 -10.82 -4.94
C GLU A 58 -5.93 -10.22 -3.54
N LEU A 59 -4.88 -9.84 -2.81
CA LEU A 59 -5.02 -9.18 -1.50
C LEU A 59 -5.81 -7.86 -1.58
N LEU A 60 -5.60 -7.08 -2.63
CA LEU A 60 -6.33 -5.82 -2.84
C LEU A 60 -7.80 -6.07 -3.20
N GLN A 61 -8.10 -7.11 -3.98
CA GLN A 61 -9.48 -7.47 -4.36
C GLN A 61 -10.28 -8.04 -3.19
N LEU A 62 -9.66 -8.83 -2.31
CA LEU A 62 -10.30 -9.41 -1.12
C LEU A 62 -10.83 -8.35 -0.15
N ASN A 63 -10.26 -7.15 -0.16
CA ASN A 63 -10.71 -6.05 0.69
C ASN A 63 -12.05 -5.44 0.26
N GLY A 64 -12.61 -5.81 -0.90
CA GLY A 64 -14.00 -5.53 -1.35
C GLY A 64 -14.37 -4.06 -1.59
N LYS A 65 -13.65 -3.11 -0.98
CA LYS A 65 -13.90 -1.66 -1.03
C LYS A 65 -13.36 -1.00 -2.31
N VAL A 66 -12.41 -1.64 -3.00
CA VAL A 66 -11.79 -1.08 -4.21
C VAL A 66 -11.69 -2.18 -5.27
N LYS A 67 -12.46 -2.02 -6.36
CA LYS A 67 -12.16 -2.73 -7.62
C LYS A 67 -10.96 -2.04 -8.25
N VAL A 68 -9.75 -2.52 -7.95
CA VAL A 68 -8.54 -2.02 -8.60
C VAL A 68 -8.56 -2.46 -10.05
N ASP A 69 -8.81 -1.53 -10.97
CA ASP A 69 -8.77 -1.78 -12.41
C ASP A 69 -7.31 -1.80 -12.88
N LEU A 70 -6.68 -2.97 -12.85
CA LEU A 70 -5.27 -3.14 -13.22
C LEU A 70 -4.96 -2.73 -14.68
N SER A 71 -5.97 -2.56 -15.54
CA SER A 71 -5.77 -2.04 -16.90
C SER A 71 -5.41 -0.55 -16.92
N ARG A 72 -5.69 0.19 -15.84
CA ARG A 72 -5.37 1.61 -15.72
C ARG A 72 -4.04 1.82 -15.02
N ARG A 73 -3.29 2.84 -15.47
CA ARG A 73 -2.10 3.32 -14.77
C ARG A 73 -2.52 3.96 -13.44
N HIS A 74 -2.28 3.23 -12.36
CA HIS A 74 -2.48 3.69 -11.00
C HIS A 74 -1.20 4.32 -10.44
N GLU A 75 -1.35 5.37 -9.63
CA GLU A 75 -0.31 5.86 -8.73
C GLU A 75 -0.58 5.26 -7.36
N VAL A 76 0.35 4.44 -6.86
CA VAL A 76 0.22 3.73 -5.60
C VAL A 76 1.06 4.44 -4.53
N VAL A 77 0.45 4.70 -3.39
CA VAL A 77 1.11 5.28 -2.22
C VAL A 77 0.92 4.33 -1.05
N VAL A 78 2.02 3.86 -0.48
CA VAL A 78 2.02 3.02 0.72
C VAL A 78 2.41 3.89 1.91
N TYR A 79 1.77 3.71 3.05
CA TYR A 79 2.26 4.30 4.30
C TYR A 79 2.27 3.26 5.42
N ASP A 80 3.18 3.47 6.37
CA ASP A 80 3.19 2.79 7.67
C ASP A 80 3.08 3.84 8.78
N GLN A 81 3.42 3.45 10.01
CA GLN A 81 3.24 4.33 11.16
C GLN A 81 4.25 5.48 11.22
N SER A 82 5.47 5.32 10.69
CA SER A 82 6.55 6.28 10.98
C SER A 82 7.79 6.22 10.09
N THR A 83 7.83 5.42 9.02
CA THR A 83 8.98 5.39 8.13
C THR A 83 9.11 6.72 7.41
N LYS A 84 10.27 7.37 7.56
CA LYS A 84 10.60 8.67 6.94
C LYS A 84 11.50 8.55 5.72
N ASP A 85 12.15 7.39 5.56
CA ASP A 85 13.07 7.13 4.47
C ASP A 85 12.95 5.67 4.03
N ALA A 86 12.59 5.45 2.78
CA ALA A 86 12.47 4.11 2.20
C ALA A 86 13.83 3.38 2.16
N GLY A 87 14.95 4.11 2.11
CA GLY A 87 16.30 3.54 2.14
C GLY A 87 16.66 2.88 3.47
N GLN A 88 15.93 3.18 4.55
CA GLN A 88 16.14 2.60 5.88
C GLN A 88 15.31 1.35 6.14
N LEU A 89 14.45 0.95 5.20
CA LEU A 89 13.62 -0.24 5.36
C LEU A 89 14.49 -1.52 5.33
N SER A 90 14.27 -2.39 6.31
CA SER A 90 14.85 -3.74 6.28
C SER A 90 14.34 -4.50 5.05
N LYS A 91 15.23 -5.20 4.34
CA LYS A 91 14.88 -6.02 3.16
C LYS A 91 13.91 -7.17 3.50
N ASP A 92 13.95 -7.65 4.73
CA ASP A 92 12.99 -8.63 5.26
C ASP A 92 11.80 -7.96 5.98
N GLY A 93 11.75 -6.62 6.03
CA GLY A 93 10.62 -5.87 6.55
C GLY A 93 9.37 -6.06 5.69
N PHE A 94 8.20 -6.11 6.32
CA PHE A 94 6.93 -6.26 5.60
C PHE A 94 6.70 -5.18 4.55
N VAL A 95 6.95 -3.91 4.91
CA VAL A 95 6.77 -2.77 4.00
C VAL A 95 7.68 -2.87 2.78
N HIS A 96 8.94 -3.29 2.96
CA HIS A 96 9.87 -3.50 1.85
C HIS A 96 9.38 -4.60 0.89
N ILE A 97 8.92 -5.73 1.43
CA ILE A 97 8.36 -6.84 0.64
C ILE A 97 7.10 -6.38 -0.11
N LEU A 98 6.22 -5.64 0.57
CA LEU A 98 5.00 -5.10 -0.02
C LEU A 98 5.31 -4.15 -1.18
N LEU A 99 6.23 -3.20 -0.97
CA LEU A 99 6.70 -2.29 -2.02
C LEU A 99 7.25 -3.05 -3.22
N SER A 100 8.11 -4.06 -2.99
CA SER A 100 8.67 -4.88 -4.07
C SER A 100 7.61 -5.61 -4.89
N LYS A 101 6.55 -6.15 -4.25
CA LYS A 101 5.44 -6.81 -4.97
C LYS A 101 4.56 -5.81 -5.73
N LEU A 102 4.36 -4.61 -5.18
CA LEU A 102 3.64 -3.53 -5.84
C LEU A 102 4.41 -2.99 -7.05
N ASP A 103 5.72 -2.79 -6.94
CA ASP A 103 6.58 -2.31 -8.03
C ASP A 103 6.58 -3.27 -9.24
N GLY A 104 6.48 -4.58 -8.99
CA GLY A 104 6.32 -5.57 -10.06
C GLY A 104 4.95 -5.56 -10.75
N THR A 105 3.96 -4.87 -10.18
CA THR A 105 2.55 -4.91 -10.63
C THR A 105 2.06 -3.56 -11.17
N PHE A 106 2.51 -2.45 -10.57
CA PHE A 106 2.01 -1.11 -10.83
C PHE A 106 3.10 -0.20 -11.40
N HIS A 107 2.70 0.73 -12.27
CA HIS A 107 3.63 1.63 -12.95
C HIS A 107 4.36 2.58 -12.00
N LYS A 108 3.71 3.02 -10.92
CA LYS A 108 4.27 4.01 -10.01
C LYS A 108 3.88 3.68 -8.59
N VAL A 109 4.88 3.33 -7.78
CA VAL A 109 4.72 3.05 -6.35
C VAL A 109 5.62 4.01 -5.57
N SER A 110 5.13 4.48 -4.44
CA SER A 110 5.92 5.31 -3.54
C SER A 110 5.53 5.06 -2.09
N LEU A 111 6.52 5.15 -1.19
CA LEU A 111 6.28 5.22 0.24
C LEU A 111 5.95 6.68 0.62
N LEU A 112 4.99 6.89 1.52
CA LEU A 112 4.75 8.18 2.17
C LEU A 112 5.89 8.47 3.15
N THR A 113 6.56 9.60 2.99
CA THR A 113 7.78 10.01 3.72
C THR A 113 7.71 11.48 4.08
#